data_AF-A0A2J9E085-F1
#
_entry.id   AF-A0A2J9E085-F1
#
_cell.length_a   1.000
_cell.length_b   1.000
_cell.length_c   1.000
_cell.angle_alpha   90.00
_cell.angle_beta   90.00
_cell.angle_gamma   90.00
#
_symmetry.space_group_name_H-M   'P 1'
#
loop_
_entity.id
_entity.type
_entity.pdbx_description
1 polymer ?
#
loop_
_entity_poly.entity_id
_entity_poly.type
_entity_poly.pdbx_seq_one_letter_code
_entity_poly.pdbx_strand_id
1 'polypeptide(L)'
;MDDAKTRQNLYRIAVQCFRNPADQDYIHARLAYQNNLIQQFLWSSLHCLEKYTKCILVANGISAKDFGHVINPAIDLFEEKESLSLNLSVDVRKFNEDLELARYRYITVSNISKGSDILLLDKAVHEIRWYCQQFSSNKEDRKPQILELADKNGEAEIKNIERISLNGGVLESILNDKKHPARKALIYQNAFFSTRKRSTVSINKSITAYNSVFFENPDLFQLAEGYIRIEKEVKRAYKDKFGLPN
;
A
#
# COMPACT_ATOMS: atom_id res chain seq x y z
N MET A 1 -10.80 -32.30 -0.69
CA MET A 1 -11.02 -31.27 0.37
C MET A 1 -12.12 -30.38 -0.17
N ASP A 2 -13.23 -30.22 0.55
CA ASP A 2 -14.40 -29.48 0.07
C ASP A 2 -14.02 -28.05 -0.38
N ASP A 3 -14.46 -27.65 -1.58
CA ASP A 3 -14.10 -26.38 -2.23
C ASP A 3 -14.49 -25.18 -1.34
N ALA A 4 -15.67 -25.25 -0.72
CA ALA A 4 -16.17 -24.22 0.18
C ALA A 4 -15.29 -24.07 1.44
N LYS A 5 -14.90 -25.19 2.08
CA LYS A 5 -14.01 -25.17 3.25
C LYS A 5 -12.63 -24.62 2.91
N THR A 6 -12.11 -24.95 1.73
CA THR A 6 -10.82 -24.44 1.24
C THR A 6 -10.88 -22.92 1.05
N ARG A 7 -11.92 -22.42 0.39
CA ARG A 7 -12.15 -20.98 0.20
C ARG A 7 -12.28 -20.24 1.53
N GLN A 8 -13.02 -20.79 2.50
CA GLN A 8 -13.15 -20.18 3.82
C GLN A 8 -11.79 -20.08 4.54
N ASN A 9 -10.96 -21.13 4.46
CA ASN A 9 -9.63 -21.13 5.06
C ASN A 9 -8.70 -20.12 4.38
N LEU A 10 -8.75 -20.02 3.05
CA LEU A 10 -7.99 -19.01 2.30
C LEU A 10 -8.40 -17.60 2.70
N TYR A 11 -9.69 -17.33 2.84
CA TYR A 11 -10.15 -16.02 3.31
C TYR A 11 -9.68 -15.71 4.73
N ARG A 12 -9.74 -16.69 5.63
CA ARG A 12 -9.21 -16.54 6.99
C ARG A 12 -7.71 -16.23 6.99
N ILE A 13 -6.93 -16.94 6.18
CA ILE A 13 -5.49 -16.65 5.99
C ILE A 13 -5.30 -15.23 5.45
N ALA A 14 -6.08 -14.84 4.43
CA ALA A 14 -6.00 -13.52 3.84
C ALA A 14 -6.22 -12.40 4.86
N VAL A 15 -7.25 -12.54 5.70
CA VAL A 15 -7.56 -11.58 6.76
C VAL A 15 -6.47 -11.56 7.84
N GLN A 16 -6.07 -12.73 8.35
CA GLN A 16 -5.17 -12.82 9.51
C GLN A 16 -3.72 -12.49 9.16
N CYS A 17 -3.23 -12.94 8.01
CA CYS A 17 -1.84 -12.77 7.60
C CYS A 17 -1.59 -11.47 6.83
N PHE A 18 -2.61 -10.90 6.19
CA PHE A 18 -2.43 -9.76 5.30
C PHE A 18 -3.29 -8.56 5.68
N ARG A 19 -4.63 -8.67 5.67
CA ARG A 19 -5.51 -7.50 5.93
C ARG A 19 -5.28 -6.86 7.29
N ASN A 20 -5.28 -7.66 8.36
CA ASN A 20 -5.14 -7.13 9.72
C ASN A 20 -3.74 -6.54 9.98
N PRO A 21 -2.63 -7.19 9.55
CA PRO A 21 -1.32 -6.55 9.59
C PRO A 21 -1.20 -5.31 8.69
N ALA A 22 -1.84 -5.29 7.52
CA ALA A 22 -1.87 -4.11 6.64
C ALA A 22 -2.56 -2.91 7.33
N ASP A 23 -3.68 -3.15 8.00
CA ASP A 23 -4.36 -2.13 8.81
C ASP A 23 -3.41 -1.56 9.89
N GLN A 24 -2.54 -2.39 10.48
CA GLN A 24 -1.55 -1.95 11.47
C GLN A 24 -0.38 -1.18 10.83
N ASP A 25 0.12 -1.62 9.67
CA ASP A 25 1.16 -0.92 8.92
C ASP A 25 0.68 0.46 8.47
N TYR A 26 -0.60 0.59 8.09
CA TYR A 26 -1.21 1.88 7.78
C TYR A 26 -1.17 2.83 8.98
N ILE A 27 -1.59 2.37 10.16
CA ILE A 27 -1.51 3.15 11.39
C ILE A 27 -0.06 3.54 11.69
N HIS A 28 0.88 2.61 11.51
CA HIS A 28 2.30 2.87 11.74
C HIS A 28 2.85 3.91 10.77
N ALA A 29 2.52 3.84 9.48
CA ALA A 29 2.88 4.84 8.48
C ALA A 29 2.38 6.23 8.91
N ARG A 30 1.13 6.33 9.34
CA ARG A 30 0.55 7.59 9.81
C ARG A 30 1.24 8.14 11.05
N LEU A 31 1.59 7.28 12.01
CA LEU A 31 2.38 7.66 13.18
C LEU A 31 3.77 8.17 12.81
N ALA A 32 4.46 7.48 11.89
CA ALA A 32 5.76 7.88 11.39
C ALA A 32 5.70 9.25 10.70
N TYR A 33 4.68 9.46 9.85
CA TYR A 33 4.44 10.74 9.19
C TYR A 33 4.22 11.89 10.19
N GLN A 34 3.39 11.67 11.22
CA GLN A 34 3.13 12.66 12.27
C GLN A 34 4.38 13.08 13.04
N ASN A 35 5.38 12.20 13.13
CA ASN A 35 6.65 12.44 13.81
C ASN A 35 7.79 12.79 12.84
N ASN A 36 7.48 13.10 11.58
CA ASN A 36 8.44 13.46 10.54
C ASN A 36 9.50 12.37 10.28
N LEU A 37 9.15 11.10 10.51
CA LEU A 37 9.99 9.92 10.24
C LEU A 37 9.70 9.41 8.83
N ILE A 38 10.08 10.20 7.82
CA ILE A 38 9.61 10.02 6.44
C ILE A 38 10.04 8.68 5.83
N GLN A 39 11.28 8.23 6.06
CA GLN A 39 11.71 6.91 5.56
C GLN A 39 10.86 5.77 6.14
N GLN A 40 10.50 5.85 7.42
CA GLN A 40 9.65 4.89 8.11
C GLN A 40 8.19 4.98 7.63
N PHE A 41 7.71 6.19 7.30
CA PHE A 41 6.43 6.41 6.65
C PHE A 41 6.37 5.72 5.28
N LEU A 42 7.36 5.92 4.42
CA LEU A 42 7.41 5.32 3.08
C LEU A 42 7.49 3.79 3.16
N TRP A 43 8.38 3.26 4.01
CA TRP A 43 8.52 1.81 4.20
C TRP A 43 7.22 1.15 4.71
N SER A 44 6.57 1.77 5.70
CA SER A 44 5.33 1.23 6.27
C SER A 44 4.16 1.35 5.28
N SER A 45 4.12 2.43 4.50
CA SER A 45 3.16 2.62 3.41
C SER A 45 3.29 1.52 2.35
N LEU A 46 4.52 1.23 1.90
CA LEU A 46 4.79 0.18 0.91
C LEU A 46 4.27 -1.18 1.40
N HIS A 47 4.63 -1.54 2.63
CA HIS A 47 4.20 -2.79 3.24
C HIS A 47 2.70 -2.90 3.48
N CYS A 48 2.06 -1.79 3.86
CA CYS A 48 0.62 -1.70 4.01
C CYS A 48 -0.07 -2.08 2.69
N LEU A 49 0.28 -1.40 1.60
CA LEU A 49 -0.35 -1.63 0.30
C LEU A 49 0.01 -3.01 -0.29
N GLU A 50 1.26 -3.46 -0.14
CA GLU A 50 1.69 -4.82 -0.53
C GLU A 50 0.84 -5.90 0.17
N LYS A 51 0.56 -5.74 1.46
CA LYS A 51 -0.25 -6.71 2.19
C LYS A 51 -1.72 -6.64 1.75
N TYR A 52 -2.28 -5.47 1.49
CA TYR A 52 -3.65 -5.42 0.94
C TYR A 52 -3.75 -6.12 -0.41
N THR A 53 -2.82 -5.91 -1.34
CA THR A 53 -2.87 -6.58 -2.64
C THR A 53 -2.72 -8.10 -2.50
N LYS A 54 -1.84 -8.58 -1.60
CA LYS A 54 -1.76 -10.01 -1.25
C LYS A 54 -3.05 -10.54 -0.64
N CYS A 55 -3.74 -9.75 0.19
CA CYS A 55 -5.05 -10.12 0.72
C CYS A 55 -6.07 -10.32 -0.40
N ILE A 56 -6.14 -9.40 -1.37
CA ILE A 56 -7.07 -9.48 -2.52
C ILE A 56 -6.85 -10.79 -3.28
N LEU A 57 -5.60 -11.11 -3.62
CA LEU A 57 -5.26 -12.33 -4.35
C LEU A 57 -5.65 -13.59 -3.55
N VAL A 58 -5.17 -13.70 -2.30
CA VAL A 58 -5.34 -14.92 -1.49
C VAL A 58 -6.80 -15.15 -1.10
N ALA A 59 -7.56 -14.09 -0.77
CA ALA A 59 -8.98 -14.20 -0.45
C ALA A 59 -9.82 -14.80 -1.58
N ASN A 60 -9.35 -14.62 -2.82
CA ASN A 60 -10.03 -15.03 -4.04
C ASN A 60 -9.35 -16.23 -4.73
N GLY A 61 -8.45 -16.93 -4.02
CA GLY A 61 -7.84 -18.18 -4.49
C GLY A 61 -6.71 -18.00 -5.51
N ILE A 62 -6.18 -16.80 -5.65
CA ILE A 62 -5.06 -16.50 -6.52
C ILE A 62 -3.77 -16.55 -5.71
N SER A 63 -2.73 -17.21 -6.25
CA SER A 63 -1.43 -17.32 -5.60
C SER A 63 -0.73 -15.96 -5.52
N ALA A 64 -0.26 -15.61 -4.33
CA ALA A 64 0.52 -14.40 -4.09
C ALA A 64 2.03 -14.67 -3.85
N LYS A 65 2.51 -15.88 -4.17
CA LYS A 65 3.87 -16.36 -3.81
C LYS A 65 4.99 -15.55 -4.44
N ASP A 66 4.80 -15.11 -5.69
CA ASP A 66 5.84 -14.47 -6.48
C ASP A 66 5.84 -12.95 -6.37
N PHE A 67 4.96 -12.38 -5.53
CA PHE A 67 4.89 -10.94 -5.31
C PHE A 67 5.79 -10.55 -4.12
N GLY A 68 6.89 -9.88 -4.45
CA GLY A 68 7.75 -9.18 -3.49
C GLY A 68 7.17 -7.82 -3.09
N HIS A 69 8.01 -6.80 -2.96
CA HIS A 69 7.62 -5.42 -2.64
C HIS A 69 7.06 -4.68 -3.86
N VAL A 70 6.00 -5.21 -4.46
CA VAL A 70 5.31 -4.63 -5.62
C VAL A 70 3.80 -4.53 -5.35
N ILE A 71 3.17 -3.48 -5.84
CA ILE A 71 1.76 -3.15 -5.56
C ILE A 71 0.95 -3.28 -6.85
N ASN A 72 1.25 -2.47 -7.88
CA ASN A 72 0.49 -2.44 -9.13
C ASN A 72 0.50 -3.80 -9.85
N PRO A 73 1.63 -4.52 -9.98
CA PRO A 73 1.63 -5.84 -10.60
C PRO A 73 0.69 -6.86 -9.93
N ALA A 74 0.49 -6.77 -8.61
CA ALA A 74 -0.44 -7.66 -7.90
C ALA A 74 -1.90 -7.30 -8.17
N ILE A 75 -2.20 -6.00 -8.33
CA ILE A 75 -3.52 -5.52 -8.76
C ILE A 75 -3.80 -5.95 -10.19
N ASP A 76 -2.84 -5.75 -11.10
CA ASP A 76 -2.99 -6.06 -12.52
C ASP A 76 -3.25 -7.56 -12.73
N LEU A 77 -2.59 -8.44 -11.96
CA LEU A 77 -2.88 -9.88 -11.98
C LEU A 77 -4.34 -10.17 -11.60
N PHE A 78 -4.87 -9.50 -10.57
CA PHE A 78 -6.26 -9.70 -10.17
C PHE A 78 -7.22 -9.23 -11.27
N GLU A 79 -7.00 -8.03 -11.81
CA GLU A 79 -7.79 -7.46 -12.90
C GLU A 79 -7.77 -8.35 -14.15
N GLU A 80 -6.61 -8.89 -14.52
CA GLU A 80 -6.47 -9.83 -15.64
C GLU A 80 -7.29 -11.10 -15.42
N LYS A 81 -7.16 -11.74 -14.24
CA LYS A 81 -7.86 -12.99 -13.90
C LYS A 81 -9.37 -12.81 -13.87
N GLU A 82 -9.84 -11.67 -13.39
CA GLU A 82 -11.27 -11.36 -13.32
C GLU A 82 -11.82 -10.75 -14.62
N SER A 83 -10.94 -10.31 -15.53
CA SER A 83 -11.29 -9.63 -16.79
C SER A 83 -12.11 -8.36 -16.54
N LEU A 84 -11.69 -7.55 -15.57
CA LEU A 84 -12.33 -6.30 -15.13
C LEU A 84 -11.29 -5.36 -14.49
N SER A 85 -11.67 -4.10 -14.30
CA SER A 85 -10.83 -3.08 -13.64
C SER A 85 -11.34 -2.81 -12.23
N LEU A 86 -10.42 -2.64 -11.28
CA LEU A 86 -10.70 -2.13 -9.93
C LEU A 86 -10.92 -0.61 -9.92
N ASN A 87 -10.70 0.04 -11.06
CA ASN A 87 -10.88 1.47 -11.28
C ASN A 87 -10.11 2.33 -10.25
N LEU A 88 -8.88 1.92 -9.93
CA LEU A 88 -7.98 2.73 -9.11
C LEU A 88 -7.61 4.01 -9.86
N SER A 89 -7.57 5.12 -9.15
CA SER A 89 -7.31 6.41 -9.75
C SER A 89 -5.87 6.52 -10.26
N VAL A 90 -5.65 7.38 -11.26
CA VAL A 90 -4.32 7.56 -11.89
C VAL A 90 -3.26 8.01 -10.88
N ASP A 91 -3.63 8.89 -9.96
CA ASP A 91 -2.75 9.36 -8.88
C ASP A 91 -2.43 8.26 -7.86
N VAL A 92 -3.35 7.34 -7.57
CA VAL A 92 -3.08 6.17 -6.71
C VAL A 92 -2.13 5.21 -7.41
N ARG A 93 -2.36 4.87 -8.69
CA ARG A 93 -1.45 4.00 -9.44
C ARG A 93 -0.05 4.59 -9.53
N LYS A 94 0.08 5.88 -9.80
CA LYS A 94 1.37 6.58 -9.81
C LYS A 94 2.02 6.61 -8.43
N PHE A 95 1.25 6.90 -7.38
CA PHE A 95 1.76 6.87 -6.02
C PHE A 95 2.30 5.50 -5.64
N ASN A 96 1.60 4.43 -6.02
CA ASN A 96 2.05 3.06 -5.78
C ASN A 96 3.40 2.79 -6.47
N GLU A 97 3.58 3.21 -7.73
CA GLU A 97 4.84 3.07 -8.48
C GLU A 97 5.98 3.81 -7.79
N ASP A 98 5.77 5.09 -7.43
CA ASP A 98 6.77 5.90 -6.75
C ASP A 98 7.15 5.27 -5.38
N LEU A 99 6.16 4.69 -4.68
CA LEU A 99 6.33 4.09 -3.36
C LEU A 99 7.14 2.79 -3.38
N GLU A 100 7.16 2.04 -4.50
CA GLU A 100 7.96 0.82 -4.62
C GLU A 100 9.47 1.08 -4.46
N LEU A 101 9.94 2.31 -4.73
CA LEU A 101 11.32 2.73 -4.46
C LEU A 101 11.66 2.73 -2.96
N ALA A 102 10.65 2.83 -2.07
CA ALA A 102 10.86 2.74 -0.63
C ALA A 102 11.43 1.38 -0.18
N ARG A 103 11.41 0.37 -1.05
CA ARG A 103 12.00 -0.95 -0.78
C ARG A 103 13.51 -0.87 -0.48
N TYR A 104 14.20 0.14 -1.02
CA TYR A 104 15.62 0.39 -0.85
C TYR A 104 15.91 1.10 0.48
N ARG A 105 15.70 0.39 1.59
CA ARG A 105 15.73 0.93 2.96
C ARG A 105 17.02 1.63 3.36
N TYR A 106 18.15 1.22 2.81
CA TYR A 106 19.46 1.75 3.18
C TYR A 106 19.86 3.00 2.39
N ILE A 107 18.87 3.67 1.76
CA ILE A 107 19.08 4.88 0.95
C ILE A 107 20.19 4.63 -0.10
N THR A 108 20.12 3.47 -0.74
CA THR A 108 20.99 3.12 -1.88
C THR A 108 20.46 3.75 -3.18
N VAL A 109 19.21 4.21 -3.13
CA VAL A 109 18.51 4.97 -4.17
C VAL A 109 17.96 6.23 -3.51
N SER A 110 18.10 7.37 -4.20
CA SER A 110 17.54 8.64 -3.73
C SER A 110 16.02 8.58 -3.72
N ASN A 111 15.38 9.22 -2.74
CA ASN A 111 13.93 9.26 -2.64
C ASN A 111 13.45 10.67 -2.27
N ILE A 112 12.25 11.02 -2.74
CA ILE A 112 11.58 12.28 -2.45
C ILE A 112 10.17 11.98 -1.94
N SER A 113 9.80 12.62 -0.84
CA SER A 113 8.44 12.60 -0.33
C SER A 113 7.92 14.02 -0.19
N LYS A 114 6.65 14.20 -0.54
CA LYS A 114 5.91 15.45 -0.37
C LYS A 114 4.97 15.28 0.81
N GLY A 115 4.67 16.36 1.52
CA GLY A 115 3.70 16.28 2.61
C GLY A 115 2.29 15.88 2.13
N SER A 116 1.97 16.03 0.84
CA SER A 116 0.74 15.49 0.25
C SER A 116 0.67 13.97 0.21
N ASP A 117 1.78 13.26 0.36
CA ASP A 117 1.85 11.79 0.21
C ASP A 117 0.98 11.07 1.24
N ILE A 118 0.75 11.67 2.41
CA ILE A 118 -0.18 11.12 3.42
C ILE A 118 -1.61 11.02 2.88
N LEU A 119 -2.03 11.94 2.02
CA LEU A 119 -3.36 11.87 1.41
C LEU A 119 -3.42 10.83 0.31
N LEU A 120 -2.35 10.69 -0.47
CA LEU A 120 -2.26 9.64 -1.49
C LEU A 120 -2.25 8.26 -0.84
N LEU A 121 -1.59 8.10 0.31
CA LEU A 121 -1.70 6.90 1.12
C LEU A 121 -3.14 6.67 1.60
N ASP A 122 -3.78 7.67 2.20
CA ASP A 122 -5.15 7.52 2.71
C ASP A 122 -6.13 7.12 1.59
N LYS A 123 -5.96 7.72 0.40
CA LYS A 123 -6.72 7.42 -0.81
C LYS A 123 -6.43 6.01 -1.33
N ALA A 124 -5.15 5.63 -1.45
CA ALA A 124 -4.75 4.30 -1.92
C ALA A 124 -5.26 3.20 -0.98
N VAL A 125 -5.14 3.40 0.34
CA VAL A 125 -5.71 2.50 1.34
C VAL A 125 -7.22 2.42 1.19
N HIS A 126 -7.90 3.53 0.95
CA HIS A 126 -9.33 3.51 0.69
C HIS A 126 -9.65 2.70 -0.58
N GLU A 127 -9.15 3.07 -1.74
CA GLU A 127 -9.52 2.45 -3.02
C GLU A 127 -9.16 0.95 -3.09
N ILE A 128 -8.02 0.54 -2.52
CA ILE A 128 -7.56 -0.86 -2.55
C ILE A 128 -8.28 -1.71 -1.49
N ARG A 129 -8.52 -1.17 -0.28
CA ARG A 129 -9.02 -1.97 0.85
C ARG A 129 -10.43 -2.48 0.65
N TRP A 130 -11.28 -1.83 -0.15
CA TRP A 130 -12.62 -2.35 -0.51
C TRP A 130 -12.56 -3.78 -1.08
N TYR A 131 -11.49 -4.11 -1.79
CA TYR A 131 -11.32 -5.41 -2.43
C TYR A 131 -10.73 -6.48 -1.51
N CYS A 132 -10.37 -6.14 -0.26
CA CYS A 132 -9.83 -7.08 0.74
C CYS A 132 -10.92 -7.94 1.39
N GLN A 133 -11.72 -8.58 0.54
CA GLN A 133 -12.83 -9.46 0.86
C GLN A 133 -12.90 -10.64 -0.11
N GLN A 134 -13.65 -11.66 0.26
CA GLN A 134 -13.88 -12.82 -0.60
C GLN A 134 -15.11 -12.57 -1.48
N PHE A 135 -14.93 -12.66 -2.80
CA PHE A 135 -16.02 -12.58 -3.77
C PHE A 135 -16.62 -13.97 -4.05
N SER A 136 -17.75 -14.00 -4.76
CA SER A 136 -18.40 -15.26 -5.16
C SER A 136 -17.44 -16.18 -5.95
N SER A 137 -17.57 -17.49 -5.77
CA SER A 137 -16.87 -18.47 -6.63
C SER A 137 -17.43 -18.46 -8.06
N ASN A 138 -18.74 -18.20 -8.21
CA ASN A 138 -19.38 -18.05 -9.50
C ASN A 138 -18.96 -16.71 -10.15
N LYS A 139 -18.48 -16.77 -11.39
CA LYS A 139 -18.00 -15.58 -12.12
C LYS A 139 -19.14 -14.59 -12.42
N GLU A 140 -20.34 -15.10 -12.72
CA GLU A 140 -21.52 -14.27 -13.00
C GLU A 140 -21.97 -13.46 -11.79
N ASP A 141 -21.84 -14.02 -10.58
CA ASP A 141 -22.19 -13.32 -9.34
C ASP A 141 -21.05 -12.42 -8.82
N ARG A 142 -19.80 -12.78 -9.11
CA ARG A 142 -18.59 -12.06 -8.66
C ARG A 142 -18.36 -10.77 -9.43
N LYS A 143 -18.55 -10.79 -10.76
CA LYS A 143 -18.35 -9.61 -11.60
C LYS A 143 -19.17 -8.38 -11.15
N PRO A 144 -20.50 -8.47 -10.90
CA PRO A 144 -21.27 -7.33 -10.42
C PRO A 144 -20.82 -6.86 -9.03
N GLN A 145 -20.38 -7.76 -8.13
CA GLN A 145 -19.83 -7.38 -6.83
C GLN A 145 -18.59 -6.49 -6.98
N ILE A 146 -17.70 -6.81 -7.92
CA ILE A 146 -16.47 -6.03 -8.12
C ILE A 146 -16.77 -4.71 -8.83
N LEU A 147 -17.66 -4.71 -9.83
CA LEU A 147 -18.07 -3.50 -10.54
C LEU A 147 -18.74 -2.48 -9.60
N GLU A 148 -19.59 -2.93 -8.68
CA GLU A 148 -20.22 -2.05 -7.68
C GLU A 148 -19.16 -1.29 -6.84
N LEU A 149 -18.03 -1.94 -6.53
CA LEU A 149 -16.93 -1.31 -5.82
C LEU A 149 -16.10 -0.39 -6.72
N ALA A 150 -15.87 -0.80 -7.96
CA ALA A 150 -15.14 0.00 -8.94
C ALA A 150 -15.87 1.31 -9.28
N ASP A 151 -17.20 1.27 -9.33
CA ASP A 151 -18.04 2.45 -9.52
C ASP A 151 -17.90 3.44 -8.34
N LYS A 152 -17.68 2.95 -7.12
CA LYS A 152 -17.46 3.77 -5.92
C LYS A 152 -16.08 4.43 -5.88
N ASN A 153 -15.09 3.85 -6.56
CA ASN A 153 -13.76 4.45 -6.72
C ASN A 153 -13.74 5.55 -7.81
N GLY A 154 -14.64 5.48 -8.80
CA GLY A 154 -14.67 6.39 -9.94
C GLY A 154 -14.92 7.85 -9.54
N GLU A 155 -13.89 8.70 -9.69
CA GLU A 155 -13.93 10.17 -9.63
C GLU A 155 -14.75 10.82 -8.50
N ALA A 156 -14.92 10.13 -7.38
CA ALA A 156 -15.65 10.69 -6.25
C ALA A 156 -14.86 11.87 -5.67
N GLU A 157 -15.40 13.09 -5.78
CA GLU A 157 -14.89 14.24 -5.03
C GLU A 157 -14.80 13.87 -3.53
N ILE A 158 -13.84 14.45 -2.79
CA ILE A 158 -13.63 14.13 -1.35
C ILE A 158 -14.92 14.20 -0.54
N LYS A 159 -15.81 15.15 -0.86
CA LYS A 159 -17.11 15.36 -0.21
C LYS A 159 -18.10 14.20 -0.41
N ASN A 160 -17.93 13.41 -1.47
CA ASN A 160 -18.80 12.32 -1.91
C ASN A 160 -18.21 10.93 -1.64
N ILE A 161 -17.03 10.84 -1.02
CA ILE A 161 -16.39 9.55 -0.71
C ILE A 161 -17.32 8.72 0.19
N GLU A 162 -17.68 7.53 -0.28
CA GLU A 162 -18.30 6.51 0.53
C GLU A 162 -17.28 5.91 1.50
N ARG A 163 -17.67 5.74 2.76
CA ARG A 163 -16.75 5.19 3.75
C ARG A 163 -16.77 3.67 3.73
N ILE A 164 -15.57 3.11 3.72
CA ILE A 164 -15.37 1.68 3.85
C ILE A 164 -15.73 1.26 5.26
N SER A 165 -16.50 0.19 5.35
CA SER A 165 -16.69 -0.55 6.58
C SER A 165 -16.61 -2.04 6.26
N LEU A 166 -15.42 -2.61 6.43
CA LEU A 166 -15.24 -4.06 6.31
C LEU A 166 -15.65 -4.73 7.62
N ASN A 167 -16.37 -5.85 7.52
CA ASN A 167 -16.72 -6.65 8.68
C ASN A 167 -15.45 -7.20 9.35
N GLY A 168 -15.35 -6.99 10.67
CA GLY A 168 -14.21 -7.42 11.48
C GLY A 168 -12.90 -6.73 11.13
N GLY A 169 -12.93 -5.55 10.52
CA GLY A 169 -11.72 -4.79 10.19
C GLY A 169 -11.11 -4.10 11.41
N VAL A 170 -9.78 -4.01 11.44
CA VAL A 170 -9.03 -3.43 12.57
C VAL A 170 -9.22 -1.90 12.59
N LEU A 171 -9.23 -1.25 11.41
CA LEU A 171 -9.45 0.20 11.33
C LEU A 171 -10.82 0.62 11.87
N GLU A 172 -11.86 -0.14 11.60
CA GLU A 172 -13.22 0.08 12.10
C GLU A 172 -13.26 -0.05 13.63
N SER A 173 -12.62 -1.08 14.18
CA SER A 173 -12.49 -1.26 15.63
C SER A 173 -11.78 -0.07 16.29
N ILE A 174 -10.66 0.38 15.71
CA ILE A 174 -9.90 1.53 16.20
C ILE A 174 -10.72 2.83 16.09
N LEU A 175 -11.47 3.00 15.00
CA LEU A 175 -12.27 4.21 14.77
C LEU A 175 -13.43 4.32 15.76
N ASN A 176 -14.05 3.19 16.11
CA ASN A 176 -15.18 3.09 17.03
C ASN A 176 -14.77 3.25 18.50
N ASP A 177 -13.62 2.71 18.91
CA ASP A 177 -13.12 2.88 20.26
C ASP A 177 -12.41 4.23 20.45
N LYS A 178 -13.13 5.20 21.01
CA LYS A 178 -12.62 6.56 21.29
C LYS A 178 -11.36 6.59 22.17
N LYS A 179 -11.11 5.55 22.98
CA LYS A 179 -9.96 5.47 23.89
C LYS A 179 -8.77 4.72 23.28
N HIS A 180 -8.93 4.13 22.10
CA HIS A 180 -7.87 3.37 21.47
C HIS A 180 -6.65 4.25 21.15
N PRO A 181 -5.43 3.88 21.54
CA PRO A 181 -4.23 4.72 21.39
C PRO A 181 -3.94 5.09 19.93
N ALA A 182 -4.13 4.15 18.99
CA ALA A 182 -3.94 4.38 17.56
C ALA A 182 -4.99 5.30 16.91
N ARG A 183 -6.14 5.55 17.57
CA ARG A 183 -7.25 6.29 16.95
C ARG A 183 -6.86 7.72 16.59
N LYS A 184 -6.05 8.37 17.43
CA LYS A 184 -5.58 9.74 17.18
C LYS A 184 -4.79 9.82 15.88
N ALA A 185 -3.93 8.84 15.61
CA ALA A 185 -3.16 8.77 14.37
C ALA A 185 -4.06 8.52 13.16
N LEU A 186 -5.02 7.59 13.28
CA LEU A 186 -5.96 7.26 12.21
C LEU A 186 -6.74 8.50 11.70
N ILE A 187 -7.30 9.29 12.61
CA ILE A 187 -8.22 10.40 12.24
C ILE A 187 -7.53 11.74 11.92
N TYR A 188 -6.25 11.89 12.25
CA TYR A 188 -5.52 13.15 12.12
C TYR A 188 -5.35 13.57 10.66
N GLN A 189 -5.98 14.66 10.21
CA GLN A 189 -5.89 15.09 8.80
C GLN A 189 -6.36 14.01 7.79
N ASN A 190 -7.17 13.04 8.22
CA ASN A 190 -7.65 11.96 7.36
C ASN A 190 -9.08 12.26 6.85
N ALA A 191 -9.24 12.31 5.53
CA ALA A 191 -10.54 12.53 4.89
C ALA A 191 -11.35 11.22 4.73
N PHE A 192 -10.66 10.08 4.60
CA PHE A 192 -11.23 8.78 4.25
C PHE A 192 -11.65 7.98 5.50
N PHE A 193 -10.84 8.04 6.57
CA PHE A 193 -11.05 7.32 7.83
C PHE A 193 -11.32 8.29 8.98
N SER A 194 -12.56 8.76 9.09
CA SER A 194 -13.00 9.70 10.12
C SER A 194 -14.45 9.44 10.49
N THR A 195 -14.85 9.75 11.72
CA THR A 195 -16.26 9.71 12.12
C THR A 195 -17.07 10.85 11.50
N ARG A 196 -16.44 12.02 11.26
CA ARG A 196 -17.08 13.22 10.67
C ARG A 196 -16.70 13.39 9.20
N LYS A 197 -17.66 13.72 8.34
CA LYS A 197 -17.38 13.96 6.91
C LYS A 197 -16.53 15.21 6.81
N ARG A 198 -15.41 15.12 6.11
CA ARG A 198 -14.50 16.24 5.88
C ARG A 198 -14.45 16.49 4.38
N SER A 199 -14.76 17.72 3.96
CA SER A 199 -14.57 18.16 2.58
C SER A 199 -13.14 18.64 2.34
N THR A 200 -12.44 19.05 3.41
CA THR A 200 -11.08 19.58 3.35
C THR A 200 -10.22 19.03 4.50
N VAL A 201 -8.92 18.89 4.23
CA VAL A 201 -7.91 18.52 5.20
C VAL A 201 -6.70 19.45 5.03
N SER A 202 -6.13 19.90 6.14
CA SER A 202 -4.88 20.66 6.13
C SER A 202 -3.72 19.69 5.98
N ILE A 203 -2.75 20.03 5.14
CA ILE A 203 -1.56 19.24 4.90
C ILE A 203 -0.35 20.16 5.05
N ASN A 204 0.73 19.65 5.63
CA ASN A 204 2.03 20.30 5.54
C ASN A 204 2.51 20.23 4.07
N LYS A 205 2.98 21.35 3.51
CA LYS A 205 3.54 21.41 2.14
C LYS A 205 5.04 21.12 2.10
N SER A 206 5.57 20.41 3.11
CA SER A 206 6.99 20.07 3.19
C SER A 206 7.41 19.13 2.07
N ILE A 207 8.68 19.21 1.71
CA ILE A 207 9.36 18.27 0.83
C ILE A 207 10.54 17.71 1.61
N THR A 208 10.67 16.40 1.63
CA THR A 208 11.81 15.70 2.21
C THR A 208 12.46 14.89 1.12
N ALA A 209 13.76 15.11 0.91
CA ALA A 209 14.55 14.36 -0.05
C ALA A 209 15.74 13.70 0.66
N TYR A 210 16.00 12.46 0.29
CA TYR A 210 17.16 11.70 0.71
C TYR A 210 17.97 11.37 -0.53
N ASN A 211 19.24 11.74 -0.55
CA ASN A 211 20.15 11.33 -1.61
C ASN A 211 20.78 9.99 -1.28
N SER A 212 21.04 9.20 -2.31
CA SER A 212 21.85 8.00 -2.14
C SER A 212 23.28 8.35 -1.73
N VAL A 213 23.77 7.67 -0.69
CA VAL A 213 25.16 7.77 -0.21
C VAL A 213 26.15 7.41 -1.33
N PHE A 214 25.79 6.43 -2.17
CA PHE A 214 26.62 5.98 -3.29
C PHE A 214 26.58 6.93 -4.48
N PHE A 215 25.50 7.70 -4.62
CA PHE A 215 25.43 8.70 -5.67
C PHE A 215 26.29 9.92 -5.33
N GLU A 216 26.34 10.30 -4.06
CA GLU A 216 27.19 11.39 -3.57
C GLU A 216 28.67 11.00 -3.55
N ASN A 217 29.00 9.75 -3.22
CA ASN A 217 30.37 9.24 -3.23
C ASN A 217 30.43 7.81 -3.81
N PRO A 218 30.74 7.67 -5.12
CA PRO A 218 30.78 6.37 -5.79
C PRO A 218 31.82 5.39 -5.23
N ASP A 219 32.92 5.86 -4.63
CA ASP A 219 33.94 4.97 -4.06
C ASP A 219 33.40 4.16 -2.87
N LEU A 220 32.41 4.72 -2.14
CA LEU A 220 31.73 4.01 -1.07
C LEU A 220 30.91 2.82 -1.57
N PHE A 221 30.51 2.80 -2.84
CA PHE A 221 29.77 1.68 -3.41
C PHE A 221 30.62 0.41 -3.41
N GLN A 222 31.87 0.48 -3.87
CA GLN A 222 32.79 -0.67 -3.89
C GLN A 222 33.09 -1.16 -2.49
N LEU A 223 33.32 -0.24 -1.55
CA LEU A 223 33.52 -0.59 -0.15
C LEU A 223 32.28 -1.31 0.40
N ALA A 224 31.10 -0.74 0.21
CA ALA A 224 29.84 -1.28 0.72
C ALA A 224 29.51 -2.67 0.19
N GLU A 225 29.91 -3.03 -1.04
CA GLU A 225 29.72 -4.38 -1.57
C GLU A 225 30.36 -5.48 -0.71
N GLY A 226 31.44 -5.16 0.02
CA GLY A 226 32.11 -6.08 0.95
C GLY A 226 31.46 -6.19 2.33
N TYR A 227 30.60 -5.23 2.72
CA TYR A 227 30.08 -5.14 4.09
C TYR A 227 28.56 -5.26 4.19
N ILE A 228 27.82 -4.85 3.17
CA ILE A 228 26.35 -4.85 3.20
C ILE A 228 25.76 -5.49 1.94
N ARG A 229 24.54 -6.00 2.07
CA ARG A 229 23.77 -6.50 0.94
C ARG A 229 23.20 -5.31 0.15
N ILE A 230 23.62 -5.19 -1.10
CA ILE A 230 23.03 -4.27 -2.09
C ILE A 230 22.24 -5.10 -3.11
N GLU A 231 21.03 -4.66 -3.45
CA GLU A 231 20.14 -5.33 -4.39
C GLU A 231 20.78 -5.42 -5.79
N LYS A 232 20.59 -6.55 -6.46
CA LYS A 232 21.25 -6.85 -7.75
C LYS A 232 21.00 -5.77 -8.81
N GLU A 233 19.78 -5.26 -8.88
CA GLU A 233 19.40 -4.23 -9.85
C GLU A 233 20.07 -2.88 -9.55
N VAL A 234 20.23 -2.53 -8.28
CA VAL A 234 20.93 -1.32 -7.83
C VAL A 234 22.40 -1.48 -8.17
N LYS A 235 23.00 -2.63 -7.86
CA LYS A 235 24.39 -2.91 -8.24
C LYS A 235 24.63 -2.72 -9.73
N ARG A 236 23.78 -3.31 -10.57
CA ARG A 236 23.85 -3.17 -12.02
C ARG A 236 23.74 -1.70 -12.44
N ALA A 237 22.76 -0.97 -11.92
CA ALA A 237 22.56 0.43 -12.26
C ALA A 237 23.77 1.32 -11.90
N TYR A 238 24.41 1.09 -10.75
CA TYR A 238 25.64 1.81 -10.37
C TYR A 238 26.83 1.42 -11.25
N LYS A 239 27.01 0.12 -11.54
CA LYS A 239 28.08 -0.34 -12.42
C LYS A 239 27.95 0.25 -13.83
N ASP A 240 26.75 0.23 -14.40
CA ASP A 240 26.47 0.80 -15.72
C ASP A 240 26.69 2.32 -15.75
N LYS A 241 26.27 3.03 -14.70
CA LYS A 241 26.36 4.50 -14.63
C LYS A 241 27.78 5.02 -14.43
N PHE A 242 28.58 4.33 -13.62
CA PHE A 242 29.93 4.76 -13.22
C PHE A 242 31.06 3.97 -13.90
N GLY A 243 30.74 3.03 -14.80
CA GLY A 243 31.73 2.23 -15.54
C GLY A 243 32.53 1.28 -14.65
N LEU A 244 31.92 0.78 -13.57
CA LEU A 244 32.60 -0.11 -12.62
C LEU A 244 32.65 -1.56 -13.13
N PRO A 245 33.70 -2.34 -12.81
CA PRO A 245 33.83 -3.72 -13.27
C PRO A 245 32.72 -4.65 -12.72
N ASN A 246 32.37 -5.66 -13.54
CA ASN A 246 31.36 -6.67 -13.22
C ASN A 246 31.81 -7.65 -12.15
#